data_AF-A0A523R6R9-F1
#
_entry.id   AF-A0A523R6R9-F1
#
_cell.length_a   1.000
_cell.length_b   1.000
_cell.length_c   1.000
_cell.angle_alpha   90.00
_cell.angle_beta   90.00
_cell.angle_gamma   90.00
#
_symmetry.space_group_name_H-M   'P 1'
#
loop_
_entity.id
_entity.type
_entity.pdbx_description
1 polymer ?
#
loop_
_entity_poly.entity_id
_entity_poly.type
_entity_poly.pdbx_seq_one_letter_code
_entity_poly.pdbx_strand_id
1 'polypeptide(L)'
;MKFKDIETILKTSNPKDWLYDIDDRIYTYKTYVRLNILTKFPDDTASDRKFEEDWVNKFSSKDAWMLIAKVYYSGSFVKQYLFVMADGDRIISGIPKSATELEITHLQYNMGKILSYRNVDANLSDYDFKIETAGIKVKKAIIY
;
A
#
# COMPACT_ATOMS: atom_id res chain seq x y z
N MET A 1 -5.63 7.37 20.43
CA MET A 1 -4.28 7.01 19.94
C MET A 1 -3.66 8.24 19.30
N LYS A 2 -2.38 8.53 19.52
CA LYS A 2 -1.73 9.69 18.89
C LYS A 2 -1.37 9.36 17.44
N PHE A 3 -1.21 10.39 16.62
CA PHE A 3 -0.80 10.25 15.21
C PHE A 3 0.46 9.38 15.03
N LYS A 4 1.48 9.59 15.86
CA LYS A 4 2.76 8.84 15.81
C LYS A 4 2.58 7.34 16.12
N ASP A 5 1.65 6.99 17.00
CA ASP A 5 1.35 5.58 17.31
C ASP A 5 0.71 4.90 16.09
N ILE A 6 -0.20 5.60 15.40
CA ILE A 6 -0.83 5.13 14.16
C ILE A 6 0.23 4.92 13.06
N GLU A 7 1.11 5.90 12.83
CA GLU A 7 2.19 5.75 11.84
C GLU A 7 3.13 4.59 12.20
N THR A 8 3.36 4.34 13.49
CA THR A 8 4.15 3.19 13.95
C THR A 8 3.45 1.88 13.60
N ILE A 9 2.16 1.73 13.90
CA ILE A 9 1.37 0.54 13.53
C ILE A 9 1.41 0.32 12.02
N LEU A 10 1.17 1.35 11.22
CA LEU A 10 1.18 1.24 9.75
C LEU A 10 2.56 0.84 9.22
N LYS A 11 3.64 1.27 9.88
CA LYS A 11 5.02 0.96 9.50
C LYS A 11 5.48 -0.43 9.92
N THR A 12 4.92 -1.02 10.99
CA THR A 12 5.50 -2.23 11.60
C THR A 12 4.54 -3.39 11.83
N SER A 13 3.22 -3.19 11.74
CA SER A 13 2.25 -4.27 11.94
C SER A 13 2.33 -5.33 10.84
N ASN A 14 2.00 -6.57 11.19
CA ASN A 14 1.95 -7.65 10.22
C ASN A 14 0.67 -7.51 9.37
N PRO A 15 0.71 -7.74 8.05
CA PRO A 15 -0.50 -7.78 7.23
C PRO A 15 -1.59 -8.71 7.76
N LYS A 16 -1.22 -9.82 8.41
CA LYS A 16 -2.16 -10.76 9.07
C LYS A 16 -2.88 -10.16 10.27
N ASP A 17 -2.42 -9.03 10.80
CA ASP A 17 -3.09 -8.32 11.89
C ASP A 17 -4.24 -7.43 11.40
N TRP A 18 -4.51 -7.43 10.09
CA TRP A 18 -5.59 -6.67 9.47
C TRP A 18 -6.68 -7.62 8.96
N LEU A 19 -7.94 -7.23 9.17
CA LEU A 19 -9.09 -7.81 8.50
C LEU A 19 -9.35 -7.00 7.24
N TYR A 20 -9.64 -7.66 6.13
CA TYR A 20 -10.02 -6.99 4.89
C TYR A 20 -11.48 -7.30 4.56
N ASP A 21 -12.28 -6.25 4.41
CA ASP A 21 -13.61 -6.30 3.84
C ASP A 21 -13.50 -6.05 2.33
N ILE A 22 -13.85 -7.05 1.53
CA ILE A 22 -13.71 -6.98 0.07
C ILE A 22 -14.75 -6.06 -0.58
N ASP A 23 -15.94 -5.98 0.01
CA ASP A 23 -17.07 -5.23 -0.55
C ASP A 23 -16.84 -3.74 -0.35
N ASP A 24 -16.41 -3.35 0.86
CA ASP A 24 -16.17 -1.95 1.20
C ASP A 24 -14.71 -1.49 1.01
N ARG A 25 -13.80 -2.42 0.70
CA ARG A 25 -12.34 -2.17 0.59
C ARG A 25 -11.74 -1.54 1.85
N ILE A 26 -12.19 -2.02 3.00
CA ILE A 26 -11.77 -1.53 4.32
C ILE A 26 -10.82 -2.53 4.96
N TYR A 27 -9.70 -2.02 5.47
CA TYR A 27 -8.77 -2.75 6.31
C TYR A 27 -8.97 -2.33 7.76
N THR A 28 -9.30 -3.27 8.64
CA THR A 28 -9.53 -3.03 10.07
C THR A 28 -8.41 -3.67 10.88
N TYR A 29 -7.71 -2.89 11.71
CA TYR A 29 -6.64 -3.44 12.54
C TYR A 29 -7.22 -4.26 13.69
N LYS A 30 -6.90 -5.56 13.78
CA LYS A 30 -7.50 -6.51 14.74
C LYS A 30 -7.32 -6.07 16.19
N THR A 31 -6.14 -5.58 16.54
CA THR A 31 -5.84 -5.15 17.92
C THR A 31 -6.58 -3.87 18.30
N TYR A 32 -6.84 -2.97 17.36
CA TYR A 32 -7.60 -1.74 17.59
C TYR A 32 -8.59 -1.51 16.47
N VAL A 33 -9.79 -2.10 16.57
CA VAL A 33 -10.84 -2.08 15.54
C VAL A 33 -11.35 -0.67 15.16
N ARG A 34 -10.94 0.36 15.90
CA ARG A 34 -11.22 1.77 15.56
C ARG A 34 -10.22 2.35 14.56
N LEU A 35 -9.11 1.66 14.26
CA LEU A 35 -8.13 2.04 13.26
C LEU A 35 -8.44 1.32 11.95
N ASN A 36 -8.78 2.11 10.92
CA ASN A 36 -9.22 1.62 9.63
C ASN A 36 -8.42 2.25 8.50
N ILE A 37 -8.23 1.53 7.39
CA ILE A 37 -7.74 2.06 6.13
C ILE A 37 -8.81 1.80 5.08
N LEU A 38 -9.31 2.85 4.44
CA LEU A 38 -10.21 2.75 3.30
C LEU A 38 -9.41 2.97 2.02
N THR A 39 -9.49 2.04 1.07
CA THR A 39 -8.88 2.25 -0.25
C THR A 39 -9.92 2.61 -1.30
N LYS A 40 -9.58 3.56 -2.17
CA LYS A 40 -10.40 3.93 -3.32
C LYS A 40 -9.54 4.39 -4.49
N PHE A 41 -10.07 4.28 -5.70
CA PHE A 41 -9.46 4.95 -6.84
C PHE A 41 -9.74 6.46 -6.78
N PRO A 42 -8.87 7.31 -7.33
CA PRO A 42 -9.16 8.72 -7.57
C PRO A 42 -10.50 8.89 -8.30
N ASP A 43 -11.26 9.93 -7.95
CA ASP A 43 -12.63 10.12 -8.43
C ASP A 43 -12.69 10.56 -9.91
N ASP A 44 -11.56 10.99 -10.50
CA ASP A 44 -11.44 11.39 -11.90
C ASP A 44 -11.53 10.18 -12.86
N THR A 45 -11.68 10.49 -14.15
CA THR A 45 -12.01 9.54 -15.22
C THR A 45 -11.04 8.36 -15.29
N ALA A 46 -11.43 7.26 -15.95
CA ALA A 46 -10.59 6.05 -16.01
C ALA A 46 -9.16 6.31 -16.56
N SER A 47 -8.99 7.30 -17.44
CA SER A 47 -7.68 7.73 -17.94
C SER A 47 -6.82 8.40 -16.88
N ASP A 48 -7.42 9.21 -16.00
CA ASP A 48 -6.71 9.98 -14.98
C ASP A 48 -6.21 9.10 -13.82
N ARG A 49 -6.70 7.86 -13.76
CA ARG A 49 -6.27 6.85 -12.80
C ARG A 49 -5.06 6.07 -13.27
N LYS A 50 -4.78 6.05 -14.58
CA LYS A 50 -3.71 5.21 -15.14
C LYS A 50 -2.37 5.73 -14.67
N PHE A 51 -1.52 4.81 -14.23
CA PHE A 51 -0.16 5.11 -13.80
C PHE A 51 0.82 4.48 -14.78
N GLU A 52 1.69 5.30 -15.37
CA GLU A 52 2.64 4.86 -16.39
C GLU A 52 4.06 5.24 -15.97
N GLU A 53 4.83 4.25 -15.51
CA GLU A 53 6.26 4.36 -15.25
C GLU A 53 6.98 3.08 -15.63
N ASP A 54 8.26 3.18 -16.00
CA ASP A 54 9.05 2.07 -16.54
C ASP A 54 9.14 0.85 -15.63
N TRP A 55 9.10 1.05 -14.31
CA TRP A 55 9.15 -0.08 -13.37
C TRP A 55 7.89 -0.96 -13.43
N VAL A 56 6.74 -0.41 -13.86
CA VAL A 56 5.51 -1.18 -14.06
C VAL A 56 5.65 -2.16 -15.22
N ASN A 57 6.41 -1.78 -16.25
CA ASN A 57 6.63 -2.61 -17.45
C ASN A 57 7.45 -3.88 -17.17
N LYS A 58 7.98 -4.05 -15.96
CA LYS A 58 8.70 -5.25 -15.52
C LYS A 58 7.76 -6.37 -15.05
N PHE A 59 6.48 -6.09 -14.87
CA PHE A 59 5.48 -7.09 -14.50
C PHE A 59 4.84 -7.76 -15.72
N SER A 60 4.17 -8.88 -15.48
CA SER A 60 3.45 -9.63 -16.52
C SER A 60 2.27 -8.82 -17.08
N SER A 61 1.53 -8.14 -16.21
CA SER A 61 0.55 -7.13 -16.61
C SER A 61 1.16 -5.74 -16.46
N LYS A 62 1.09 -4.96 -17.55
CA LYS A 62 1.63 -3.59 -17.63
C LYS A 62 0.63 -2.52 -17.19
N ASP A 63 -0.59 -2.94 -16.84
CA ASP A 63 -1.60 -2.01 -16.36
C ASP A 63 -1.32 -1.67 -14.90
N ALA A 64 -1.31 -0.38 -14.61
CA ALA A 64 -1.23 0.13 -13.25
C ALA A 64 -2.16 1.31 -13.04
N TRP A 65 -2.62 1.45 -11.80
CA TRP A 65 -3.58 2.47 -11.40
C TRP A 65 -3.19 3.12 -10.07
N MET A 66 -3.41 4.42 -9.99
CA MET A 66 -3.31 5.18 -8.75
C MET A 66 -4.37 4.70 -7.75
N LEU A 67 -3.94 4.47 -6.51
CA LEU A 67 -4.79 4.06 -5.40
C LEU A 67 -4.62 5.03 -4.23
N ILE A 68 -5.73 5.49 -3.67
CA ILE A 68 -5.77 6.32 -2.47
C ILE A 68 -6.03 5.42 -1.27
N ALA A 69 -5.19 5.51 -0.24
CA ALA A 69 -5.41 4.86 1.05
C ALA A 69 -5.65 5.92 2.14
N LYS A 70 -6.88 6.01 2.64
CA LYS A 70 -7.28 6.95 3.70
C LYS A 70 -7.30 6.24 5.04
N VAL A 71 -6.55 6.76 6.01
CA VAL A 71 -6.46 6.23 7.36
C VAL A 71 -7.46 6.97 8.25
N TYR A 72 -8.24 6.20 9.01
CA TYR A 72 -9.22 6.70 9.96
C TYR A 72 -8.95 6.12 11.36
N TYR A 73 -9.19 6.94 12.38
CA TYR A 73 -9.20 6.48 13.78
C TYR A 73 -10.46 6.96 14.48
N SER A 74 -11.24 6.01 15.01
CA SER A 74 -12.55 6.27 15.64
C SER A 74 -13.48 7.11 14.73
N GLY A 75 -13.46 6.84 13.42
CA GLY A 75 -14.25 7.55 12.41
C GLY A 75 -13.67 8.89 11.94
N SER A 76 -12.65 9.43 12.61
CA SER A 76 -11.99 10.68 12.19
C SER A 76 -10.90 10.41 11.15
N PHE A 77 -10.84 11.23 10.10
CA PHE A 77 -9.74 11.20 9.13
C PHE A 77 -8.42 11.55 9.82
N VAL A 78 -7.39 10.75 9.55
CA VAL A 78 -6.05 10.93 10.11
C VAL A 78 -5.09 11.41 9.04
N LYS A 79 -4.95 10.66 7.94
CA LYS A 79 -4.02 10.94 6.85
C LYS A 79 -4.38 10.17 5.59
N GLN A 80 -3.93 10.68 4.46
CA GLN A 80 -4.03 10.01 3.16
C GLN A 80 -2.64 9.65 2.65
N TYR A 81 -2.54 8.50 2.00
CA TYR A 81 -1.36 8.04 1.27
C TYR A 81 -1.75 7.65 -0.16
N LEU A 82 -0.80 7.83 -1.08
CA LEU A 82 -0.94 7.42 -2.48
C LEU A 82 -0.10 6.17 -2.73
N PHE A 83 -0.68 5.24 -3.47
CA PHE A 83 -0.11 3.97 -3.86
C PHE A 83 -0.39 3.71 -5.34
N VAL A 84 0.27 2.69 -5.88
CA VAL A 84 0.06 2.18 -7.23
C VAL A 84 -0.33 0.72 -7.12
N MET A 85 -1.47 0.39 -7.71
CA MET A 85 -1.95 -0.97 -7.90
C MET A 85 -1.46 -1.45 -9.27
N ALA A 86 -0.67 -2.53 -9.32
CA ALA A 86 -0.03 -3.02 -10.54
C ALA A 86 -0.07 -4.56 -10.66
N ASP A 87 0.48 -5.09 -11.75
CA ASP A 87 0.55 -6.53 -12.07
C ASP A 87 -0.85 -7.20 -12.07
N GLY A 88 -1.85 -6.55 -12.68
CA GLY A 88 -3.20 -7.09 -12.74
C GLY A 88 -3.86 -7.18 -11.37
N ASP A 89 -3.69 -6.13 -10.56
CA ASP A 89 -4.19 -6.05 -9.19
C ASP A 89 -3.59 -7.12 -8.25
N ARG A 90 -2.31 -7.46 -8.43
CA ARG A 90 -1.62 -8.42 -7.55
C ARG A 90 -0.60 -7.77 -6.62
N ILE A 91 -0.31 -6.49 -6.81
CA ILE A 91 0.56 -5.71 -5.92
C ILE A 91 0.03 -4.30 -5.76
N ILE A 92 0.09 -3.80 -4.52
CA ILE A 92 -0.05 -2.39 -4.19
C ILE A 92 1.30 -1.90 -3.65
N SER A 93 2.00 -1.11 -4.45
CA SER A 93 3.30 -0.54 -4.12
C SER A 93 3.17 0.91 -3.71
N GLY A 94 4.04 1.37 -2.81
CA GLY A 94 4.26 2.80 -2.64
C GLY A 94 4.78 3.43 -3.93
N ILE A 95 4.49 4.72 -4.10
CA ILE A 95 5.05 5.50 -5.22
C ILE A 95 6.52 5.78 -4.90
N PRO A 96 7.46 5.37 -5.78
CA PRO A 96 8.87 5.70 -5.60
C PRO A 96 9.10 7.22 -5.62
N LYS A 97 10.26 7.65 -5.11
CA LYS A 97 10.61 9.08 -5.05
C LYS A 97 10.58 9.76 -6.42
N SER A 98 10.99 9.06 -7.48
CA SER A 98 10.82 9.49 -8.87
C SER A 98 10.97 8.30 -9.82
N ALA A 99 10.70 8.52 -11.11
CA ALA A 99 10.92 7.53 -12.17
C ALA A 99 12.37 7.03 -12.29
N THR A 100 13.35 7.82 -11.82
CA THR A 100 14.78 7.46 -11.87
C THR A 100 15.36 7.05 -10.51
N GLU A 101 14.73 7.48 -9.42
CA GLU A 101 15.10 7.11 -8.05
C GLU A 101 14.00 6.22 -7.47
N LEU A 102 14.07 4.93 -7.82
CA LEU A 102 13.12 3.90 -7.40
C LEU A 102 13.30 3.54 -5.92
N GLU A 103 13.08 4.47 -5.01
CA GLU A 103 13.14 4.27 -3.55
C GLU A 103 11.78 4.58 -2.90
N ILE A 104 11.32 3.69 -2.02
CA ILE A 104 10.16 3.90 -1.15
C ILE A 104 10.58 3.84 0.33
N THR A 105 9.83 4.52 1.20
CA THR A 105 10.04 4.46 2.65
C THR A 105 9.58 3.12 3.23
N HIS A 106 10.09 2.76 4.42
CA HIS A 106 9.57 1.60 5.17
C HIS A 106 8.07 1.67 5.45
N LEU A 107 7.51 2.87 5.68
CA LEU A 107 6.08 3.05 5.88
C LEU A 107 5.31 2.68 4.61
N GLN A 108 5.73 3.20 3.46
CA GLN A 108 5.14 2.88 2.16
C GLN A 108 5.26 1.39 1.83
N TYR A 109 6.41 0.78 2.08
CA TYR A 109 6.61 -0.65 1.89
C TYR A 109 5.68 -1.48 2.76
N ASN A 110 5.63 -1.23 4.08
CA ASN A 110 4.80 -2.04 4.98
C ASN A 110 3.30 -1.83 4.74
N MET A 111 2.88 -0.58 4.51
CA MET A 111 1.49 -0.30 4.14
C MET A 111 1.12 -0.95 2.81
N GLY A 112 1.97 -0.88 1.78
CA GLY A 112 1.71 -1.56 0.52
C GLY A 112 1.59 -3.08 0.68
N LYS A 113 2.39 -3.67 1.58
CA LYS A 113 2.30 -5.09 1.96
C LYS A 113 0.98 -5.42 2.68
N ILE A 114 0.53 -4.56 3.60
CA ILE A 114 -0.80 -4.68 4.25
C ILE A 114 -1.91 -4.63 3.20
N LEU A 115 -1.87 -3.62 2.32
CA LEU A 115 -2.90 -3.41 1.30
C LEU A 115 -2.90 -4.51 0.23
N SER A 116 -1.77 -5.16 -0.04
CA SER A 116 -1.71 -6.28 -0.97
C SER A 116 -2.26 -7.57 -0.37
N TYR A 117 -2.35 -7.66 0.96
CA TYR A 117 -2.82 -8.84 1.68
C TYR A 117 -4.36 -8.83 1.83
N ARG A 118 -5.06 -9.21 0.76
CA ARG A 118 -6.53 -9.16 0.67
C ARG A 118 -7.25 -10.49 0.87
N ASN A 119 -6.54 -11.60 0.93
CA ASN A 119 -7.12 -12.95 1.02
C ASN A 119 -6.27 -13.88 1.88
N VAL A 120 -6.90 -14.97 2.33
CA VAL A 120 -6.28 -16.02 3.15
C VAL A 120 -5.08 -16.68 2.43
N ASP A 121 -5.09 -16.69 1.10
CA ASP A 121 -4.05 -17.28 0.23
C ASP A 121 -2.96 -16.29 -0.21
N ALA A 122 -3.02 -15.03 0.22
CA ALA A 122 -2.01 -14.04 -0.17
C ALA A 122 -0.63 -14.42 0.42
N ASN A 123 0.33 -14.73 -0.44
CA ASN A 123 1.68 -15.07 0.00
C ASN A 123 2.52 -13.81 0.20
N LEU A 124 2.93 -13.54 1.44
CA LEU A 124 3.76 -12.37 1.78
C LEU A 124 5.14 -12.37 1.09
N SER A 125 5.67 -13.53 0.71
CA SER A 125 6.93 -13.61 -0.05
C SER A 125 6.78 -13.14 -1.49
N ASP A 126 5.56 -13.22 -2.06
CA ASP A 126 5.27 -12.73 -3.42
C ASP A 126 5.38 -11.20 -3.49
N TYR A 127 4.99 -10.51 -2.42
CA TYR A 127 5.13 -9.05 -2.35
C TYR A 127 6.59 -8.59 -2.48
N ASP A 128 7.49 -9.24 -1.73
CA ASP A 128 8.91 -8.86 -1.69
C ASP A 128 9.56 -9.10 -3.05
N PHE A 129 9.30 -10.28 -3.64
CA PHE A 129 9.75 -10.61 -4.99
C PHE A 129 9.28 -9.59 -6.04
N LYS A 130 8.05 -9.09 -5.93
CA LYS A 130 7.52 -8.09 -6.87
C LYS A 130 8.13 -6.71 -6.70
N ILE A 131 8.38 -6.28 -5.47
CA ILE A 131 9.11 -5.03 -5.21
C ILE A 131 10.53 -5.10 -5.79
N GLU A 132 11.20 -6.24 -5.62
CA GLU A 132 12.52 -6.50 -6.21
C GLU A 132 12.46 -6.56 -7.75
N THR A 133 11.45 -7.21 -8.32
CA THR A 133 11.22 -7.29 -9.78
C THR A 133 11.04 -5.90 -10.39
N ALA A 134 10.28 -5.02 -9.72
CA ALA A 134 10.15 -3.61 -10.12
C ALA A 134 11.49 -2.84 -10.02
N GLY A 135 12.48 -3.35 -9.28
CA GLY A 135 13.74 -2.68 -8.97
C GLY A 135 13.58 -1.57 -7.93
N ILE A 136 12.49 -1.61 -7.15
CA ILE A 136 12.21 -0.64 -6.09
C ILE A 136 13.02 -1.01 -4.84
N LYS A 137 13.74 -0.02 -4.31
CA LYS A 137 14.52 -0.14 -3.08
C LYS A 137 13.71 0.37 -1.90
N VAL A 138 13.81 -0.32 -0.76
CA VAL A 138 13.23 0.15 0.50
C VAL A 138 14.30 0.89 1.28
N LYS A 139 14.06 2.17 1.58
CA LYS A 139 14.98 2.99 2.38
C LYS A 139 15.16 2.36 3.75
N LYS A 140 16.40 1.99 4.11
CA LYS A 140 16.73 1.43 5.43
C LYS A 140 16.28 2.37 6.55
N ALA A 141 15.63 1.83 7.58
CA ALA A 141 15.33 2.56 8.78
C ALA A 141 16.65 2.93 9.46
N ILE A 142 16.88 4.22 9.70
CA ILE A 142 17.95 4.64 10.59
C ILE A 142 17.48 4.27 12.00
N ILE A 143 18.13 3.27 12.59
CA ILE A 143 17.97 2.92 14.00
C ILE A 143 18.85 3.91 14.76
N TYR A 144 18.22 4.83 15.49
CA TYR A 144 18.88 5.69 16.48
C TYR A 144 18.77 5.04 17.85
#